data_AF-A0A2W6BNB2-F1
#
_entry.id   AF-A0A2W6BNB2-F1
#
_cell.length_a   1.000
_cell.length_b   1.000
_cell.length_c   1.000
_cell.angle_alpha   90.00
_cell.angle_beta   90.00
_cell.angle_gamma   90.00
#
_symmetry.space_group_name_H-M   'P 1'
#
loop_
_entity.id
_entity.type
_entity.pdbx_description
1 polymer ?
#
loop_
_entity_poly.entity_id
_entity_poly.type
_entity_poly.pdbx_seq_one_letter_code
_entity_poly.pdbx_strand_id
1 'polypeptide(L)'
;MVEIGVSVVGSAQQLRVDVQHRVSDAGFSACCSWANRWLDGRYDPVVDLFFAHAPDGSDLFGAPVPALGARVVFVPELLFAAQEHLRSRPVPHELVGDEGLVVHEDAREVLTWPCRLWRVEDVEGVVRLRPENRWFRCKAMTVVEELPAWQVLGAHGDSVVSVMEQARWLTAEQVHHLAAIDHGGERRLYEAVWNRWLAVGGSGSPVGRGLSLVNSAVDEAARRTDCGLFAWDEADEVEFLADPGWQQAGRAAAAAALALGAPELFSSFERDVAARRWTTVFGRPQQGD
;
A
#
# COMPACT_ATOMS: atom_id res chain seq x y z
N MET A 1 -13.53 -11.31 16.72
CA MET A 1 -12.34 -10.90 17.48
C MET A 1 -11.19 -11.79 17.07
N VAL A 2 -10.36 -11.30 16.16
CA VAL A 2 -9.05 -11.89 15.85
C VAL A 2 -8.05 -10.86 16.34
N GLU A 3 -7.45 -11.14 17.49
CA GLU A 3 -6.28 -10.43 17.96
C GLU A 3 -5.11 -10.83 17.07
N ILE A 4 -4.58 -9.88 16.31
CA ILE A 4 -3.25 -10.03 15.70
C ILE A 4 -2.28 -9.51 16.76
N GLY A 5 -1.80 -10.44 17.60
CA GLY A 5 -0.68 -10.22 18.50
C GLY A 5 0.60 -10.25 17.69
N VAL A 6 1.31 -9.12 17.62
CA VAL A 6 2.69 -9.07 17.13
C VAL A 6 3.58 -9.34 18.35
N SER A 7 4.01 -10.59 18.50
CA SER A 7 5.07 -10.98 19.43
C SER A 7 6.41 -10.70 18.77
N VAL A 8 7.23 -9.83 19.37
CA VAL A 8 8.59 -9.53 18.93
C VAL A 8 9.56 -10.05 19.98
N VAL A 9 10.22 -11.18 19.71
CA VAL A 9 11.54 -11.58 20.23
C VAL A 9 12.07 -12.66 19.26
N GLY A 10 13.17 -12.56 18.51
CA GLY A 10 14.30 -11.65 18.44
C GLY A 10 15.60 -12.46 18.31
N SER A 11 16.36 -12.31 17.22
CA SER A 11 17.84 -12.32 17.26
C SER A 11 18.49 -11.84 15.95
N ALA A 12 18.72 -10.53 15.86
CA ALA A 12 19.85 -9.98 15.12
C ALA A 12 20.52 -8.93 16.02
N GLN A 13 21.71 -9.28 16.49
CA GLN A 13 22.54 -8.43 17.32
C GLN A 13 23.02 -7.20 16.53
N GLN A 14 22.71 -6.02 17.10
CA GLN A 14 23.67 -4.96 17.42
C GLN A 14 23.81 -3.78 16.45
N LEU A 15 22.92 -2.80 16.63
CA LEU A 15 23.22 -1.36 16.57
C LEU A 15 22.30 -0.64 17.59
N ARG A 16 22.82 -0.43 18.81
CA ARG A 16 22.20 0.42 19.83
C ARG A 16 22.63 1.86 19.59
N VAL A 17 21.68 2.77 19.38
CA VAL A 17 21.85 4.21 19.61
C VAL A 17 20.98 4.54 20.82
N ASP A 18 21.63 4.83 21.94
CA ASP A 18 20.98 5.37 23.14
C ASP A 18 20.54 6.81 22.86
N VAL A 19 19.24 7.09 22.94
CA VAL A 19 18.71 8.45 23.03
C VAL A 19 17.88 8.53 24.31
N GLN A 20 18.53 8.93 25.40
CA GLN A 20 17.84 9.48 26.56
C GLN A 20 17.50 10.94 26.27
N HIS A 21 16.22 11.29 26.25
CA HIS A 21 15.82 12.67 26.51
C HIS A 21 14.60 12.75 27.43
N ARG A 22 14.84 13.36 28.59
CA ARG A 22 13.83 14.02 29.44
C ARG A 22 13.06 15.03 28.58
N VAL A 23 11.74 14.92 28.57
CA VAL A 23 10.86 16.01 28.14
C VAL A 23 10.47 16.80 29.38
N SER A 24 10.92 18.04 29.43
CA SER A 24 10.44 19.07 30.35
C SER A 24 9.12 19.63 29.86
N ASP A 25 8.17 19.79 30.78
CA ASP A 25 6.91 20.51 30.61
C ASP A 25 7.11 21.94 30.09
N ALA A 26 6.66 22.21 28.86
CA ALA A 26 6.14 23.50 28.40
C ALA A 26 5.81 23.42 26.90
N GLY A 27 4.52 23.31 26.56
CA GLY A 27 4.09 23.35 25.15
C GLY A 27 2.67 22.87 24.84
N PHE A 28 1.81 22.74 25.86
CA PHE A 28 0.40 22.35 25.70
C PHE A 28 -0.44 23.57 25.31
N SER A 29 -0.46 23.97 24.03
CA SER A 29 -1.47 24.95 23.57
C SER A 29 -1.81 24.98 22.07
N ALA A 30 -1.09 24.29 21.19
CA ALA A 30 -1.34 24.38 19.74
C ALA A 30 -2.02 23.15 19.09
N CYS A 31 -2.17 22.01 19.79
CA CYS A 31 -2.78 20.80 19.21
C CYS A 31 -4.33 20.78 19.21
N CYS A 32 -5.00 21.78 19.78
CA CYS A 32 -6.46 21.76 19.94
C CYS A 32 -7.26 22.27 18.74
N SER A 33 -6.64 22.61 17.60
CA SER A 33 -7.37 23.11 16.43
C SER A 33 -7.91 22.03 15.47
N TRP A 34 -7.46 20.77 15.59
CA TRP A 34 -7.96 19.67 14.75
C TRP A 34 -9.17 18.95 15.36
N ALA A 35 -9.34 19.02 16.69
CA ALA A 35 -10.41 18.32 17.40
C ALA A 35 -11.81 18.96 17.23
N ASN A 36 -11.89 20.22 16.79
CA ASN A 36 -13.16 20.95 16.69
C ASN A 36 -13.87 20.84 15.32
N ARG A 37 -13.38 20.05 14.37
CA ARG A 37 -14.01 19.89 13.03
C ARG A 37 -15.17 18.89 12.96
N TRP A 38 -15.42 18.12 14.02
CA TRP A 38 -16.20 16.88 13.94
C TRP A 38 -17.52 16.87 14.71
N LEU A 39 -17.85 17.95 15.43
CA LEU A 39 -18.90 17.90 16.46
C LEU A 39 -20.35 17.90 15.93
N ASP A 40 -20.60 18.18 14.64
CA ASP A 40 -21.96 18.28 14.09
C ASP A 40 -22.32 17.22 13.04
N GLY A 41 -21.52 16.16 12.88
CA GLY A 41 -21.83 15.07 11.95
C GLY A 41 -21.83 15.47 10.47
N ARG A 42 -21.27 16.64 10.13
CA ARG A 42 -21.03 17.10 8.76
C ARG A 42 -19.52 17.13 8.51
N TYR A 43 -19.09 16.38 7.50
CA TYR A 43 -17.70 16.30 7.06
C TYR A 43 -17.23 17.65 6.49
N ASP A 44 -15.98 18.04 6.76
CA ASP A 44 -15.37 19.27 6.23
C ASP A 44 -15.09 19.07 4.72
N PRO A 45 -15.74 19.83 3.81
CA PRO A 45 -15.71 19.59 2.36
C PRO A 45 -14.36 19.84 1.68
N VAL A 46 -13.29 20.13 2.42
CA VAL A 46 -11.99 20.53 1.87
C VAL A 46 -11.06 19.35 1.60
N VAL A 47 -11.37 18.15 2.11
CA VAL A 47 -10.51 16.96 1.94
C VAL A 47 -11.13 16.01 0.92
N ASP A 48 -10.37 15.66 -0.12
CA ASP A 48 -10.75 14.63 -1.06
C ASP A 48 -10.86 13.27 -0.37
N LEU A 49 -11.95 12.56 -0.63
CA LEU A 49 -12.20 11.22 -0.10
C LEU A 49 -12.14 10.18 -1.21
N PHE A 50 -11.61 9.01 -0.87
CA PHE A 50 -11.35 7.93 -1.80
C PHE A 50 -12.06 6.66 -1.40
N PHE A 51 -12.75 6.04 -2.35
CA PHE A 51 -13.34 4.71 -2.23
C PHE A 51 -12.73 3.81 -3.30
N ALA A 52 -12.46 2.56 -2.95
CA ALA A 52 -11.95 1.59 -3.90
C ALA A 52 -12.61 0.23 -3.71
N HIS A 53 -12.73 -0.50 -4.81
CA HIS A 53 -13.19 -1.89 -4.82
C HIS A 53 -12.48 -2.66 -5.94
N ALA A 54 -12.44 -3.98 -5.85
CA ALA A 54 -11.92 -4.89 -6.85
C ALA A 54 -12.67 -4.70 -8.19
N PRO A 55 -12.00 -4.84 -9.35
CA PRO A 55 -12.62 -4.62 -10.66
C PRO A 55 -13.84 -5.50 -10.93
N ASP A 56 -13.89 -6.70 -10.33
CA ASP A 56 -15.01 -7.63 -10.43
C ASP A 56 -16.15 -7.34 -9.44
N GLY A 57 -15.97 -6.38 -8.53
CA GLY A 57 -16.93 -6.00 -7.49
C GLY A 57 -17.02 -7.01 -6.34
N SER A 58 -16.08 -7.94 -6.21
CA SER A 58 -16.10 -9.00 -5.20
C SER A 58 -16.07 -8.49 -3.74
N ASP A 59 -15.53 -7.29 -3.53
CA ASP A 59 -15.48 -6.57 -2.24
C ASP A 59 -16.40 -5.34 -2.18
N LEU A 60 -17.29 -5.15 -3.18
CA LEU A 60 -18.25 -4.06 -3.19
C LEU A 60 -19.51 -4.44 -2.40
N PHE A 61 -19.63 -3.89 -1.20
CA PHE A 61 -20.79 -4.10 -0.32
C PHE A 61 -21.80 -2.95 -0.39
N GLY A 62 -21.93 -2.30 -1.55
CA GLY A 62 -22.80 -1.14 -1.75
C GLY A 62 -23.64 -1.23 -3.02
N ALA A 63 -24.75 -0.50 -3.03
CA ALA A 63 -25.64 -0.37 -4.19
C ALA A 63 -26.09 1.09 -4.42
N PRO A 64 -26.26 1.53 -5.68
CA PRO A 64 -25.93 0.81 -6.91
C PRO A 64 -24.41 0.66 -7.09
N VAL A 65 -23.98 -0.03 -8.16
CA VAL A 65 -22.57 -0.07 -8.56
C VAL A 65 -22.07 1.38 -8.77
N PRO A 66 -20.88 1.74 -8.27
CA PRO A 66 -20.32 3.08 -8.45
C PRO A 66 -20.32 3.56 -9.90
N ALA A 67 -20.85 4.76 -10.09
CA ALA A 67 -20.89 5.50 -11.35
C ALA A 67 -20.94 7.00 -11.04
N LEU A 68 -20.54 7.86 -11.98
CA LEU A 68 -20.56 9.31 -11.81
C LEU A 68 -21.92 9.82 -11.28
N GLY A 69 -21.91 10.50 -10.14
CA GLY A 69 -23.09 11.05 -9.46
C GLY A 69 -23.95 10.02 -8.72
N ALA A 70 -23.57 8.74 -8.73
CA ALA A 70 -24.32 7.70 -8.04
C ALA A 70 -24.16 7.83 -6.52
N ARG A 71 -25.29 7.79 -5.80
CA ARG A 71 -25.30 7.66 -4.36
C ARG A 71 -25.26 6.19 -3.97
N VAL A 72 -24.09 5.73 -3.56
CA VAL A 72 -23.84 4.34 -3.15
C VAL A 72 -24.16 4.19 -1.67
N VAL A 73 -25.01 3.23 -1.33
CA VAL A 73 -25.44 2.92 0.04
C VAL A 73 -24.94 1.54 0.41
N PHE A 74 -24.42 1.38 1.63
CA PHE A 74 -24.01 0.10 2.18
C PHE A 74 -25.18 -0.88 2.24
N VAL A 75 -24.96 -2.10 1.74
CA VAL A 75 -25.92 -3.20 1.74
C VAL A 75 -25.32 -4.36 2.56
N PRO A 76 -25.71 -4.51 3.84
CA PRO A 76 -25.21 -5.58 4.72
C PRO A 76 -25.32 -6.98 4.10
N GLU A 77 -26.35 -7.21 3.30
CA GLU A 77 -26.64 -8.53 2.72
C GLU A 77 -25.58 -8.94 1.70
N LEU A 78 -24.94 -7.98 1.02
CA LEU A 78 -23.80 -8.25 0.15
C LEU A 78 -22.57 -8.65 0.96
N LEU A 79 -22.34 -8.02 2.12
CA LEU A 79 -21.25 -8.38 3.02
C LEU A 79 -21.46 -9.80 3.57
N PHE A 80 -22.66 -10.12 4.06
CA PHE A 80 -22.95 -11.45 4.59
C PHE A 80 -22.80 -12.52 3.52
N ALA A 81 -23.34 -12.30 2.31
CA ALA A 81 -23.18 -13.22 1.19
C ALA A 81 -21.70 -13.47 0.86
N ALA A 82 -20.86 -12.42 0.84
CA ALA A 82 -19.43 -12.56 0.62
C ALA A 82 -18.74 -13.35 1.74
N GLN A 83 -19.10 -13.11 3.00
CA GLN A 83 -18.54 -13.84 4.15
C GLN A 83 -18.94 -15.32 4.15
N GLU A 84 -20.18 -15.65 3.76
CA GLU A 84 -20.66 -17.03 3.64
C GLU A 84 -19.93 -17.77 2.53
N HIS A 85 -19.73 -17.10 1.39
CA HIS A 85 -18.96 -17.63 0.28
C HIS A 85 -17.52 -17.95 0.70
N LEU A 86 -16.83 -16.99 1.32
CA LEU A 86 -15.44 -17.15 1.79
C LEU A 86 -15.29 -18.26 2.82
N ARG A 87 -16.26 -18.41 3.73
CA ARG A 87 -16.19 -19.41 4.81
C ARG A 87 -16.79 -20.76 4.41
N SER A 88 -17.43 -20.85 3.24
CA SER A 88 -18.20 -22.02 2.80
C SER A 88 -19.19 -22.51 3.87
N ARG A 89 -19.80 -21.59 4.62
CA ARG A 89 -20.80 -21.87 5.66
C ARG A 89 -21.64 -20.62 5.96
N PRO A 90 -22.88 -20.77 6.49
CA PRO A 90 -23.69 -19.65 6.95
C PRO A 90 -22.97 -18.79 8.00
N VAL A 91 -23.24 -17.49 7.99
CA VAL A 91 -22.77 -16.55 9.02
C VAL A 91 -23.96 -15.92 9.73
N PRO A 92 -23.83 -15.47 10.98
CA PRO A 92 -24.86 -14.66 11.61
C PRO A 92 -25.09 -13.36 10.82
N HIS A 93 -26.33 -13.07 10.44
CA HIS A 93 -26.72 -11.83 9.75
C HIS A 93 -27.02 -10.73 10.78
N GLU A 94 -25.99 -10.39 11.56
CA GLU A 94 -26.04 -9.33 12.54
C GLU A 94 -24.85 -8.41 12.29
N LEU A 95 -25.10 -7.10 12.18
CA LEU A 95 -24.03 -6.12 12.10
C LEU A 95 -23.38 -5.99 13.49
N VAL A 96 -22.10 -6.31 13.58
CA VAL A 96 -21.32 -6.24 14.82
C VAL A 96 -20.48 -4.96 14.79
N GLY A 97 -21.12 -3.86 15.18
CA GLY A 97 -20.44 -2.59 15.44
C GLY A 97 -20.45 -1.64 14.24
N ASP A 98 -19.33 -1.55 13.54
CA ASP A 98 -18.99 -0.42 12.70
C ASP A 98 -19.03 -0.73 11.20
N GLU A 99 -19.61 -1.85 10.74
CA GLU A 99 -19.56 -2.24 9.32
C GLU A 99 -20.14 -1.18 8.38
N GLY A 100 -19.54 -1.04 7.21
CA GLY A 100 -19.91 -0.04 6.21
C GLY A 100 -18.94 -0.05 5.03
N LEU A 101 -19.14 0.89 4.12
CA LEU A 101 -18.22 1.16 3.02
C LEU A 101 -16.95 1.80 3.59
N VAL A 102 -15.78 1.34 3.18
CA VAL A 102 -14.50 1.89 3.66
C VAL A 102 -14.07 3.05 2.77
N VAL A 103 -13.90 4.23 3.36
CA VAL A 103 -13.48 5.45 2.68
C VAL A 103 -12.19 5.95 3.29
N HIS A 104 -11.28 6.41 2.44
CA HIS A 104 -9.93 6.86 2.81
C HIS A 104 -9.78 8.36 2.59
N GLU A 105 -9.00 9.01 3.43
CA GLU A 105 -8.56 10.42 3.28
C GLU A 105 -7.29 10.53 2.43
N ASP A 106 -6.66 9.39 2.09
CA ASP A 106 -5.49 9.28 1.23
C ASP A 106 -5.63 8.02 0.39
N ALA A 107 -5.58 8.16 -0.94
CA ALA A 107 -5.65 7.02 -1.83
C ALA A 107 -4.57 5.98 -1.56
N ARG A 108 -3.40 6.37 -1.01
CA ARG A 108 -2.29 5.44 -0.71
C ARG A 108 -2.56 4.47 0.44
N GLU A 109 -3.59 4.74 1.23
CA GLU A 109 -4.03 3.86 2.31
C GLU A 109 -4.99 2.76 1.80
N VAL A 110 -5.38 2.81 0.53
CA VAL A 110 -6.22 1.77 -0.09
C VAL A 110 -5.46 0.44 -0.12
N LEU A 111 -6.13 -0.61 0.36
CA LEU A 111 -5.58 -1.95 0.52
C LEU A 111 -6.04 -2.92 -0.58
N THR A 112 -6.74 -2.46 -1.61
CA THR A 112 -7.22 -3.31 -2.71
C THR A 112 -6.37 -3.08 -3.95
N TRP A 113 -5.85 -4.15 -4.55
CA TRP A 113 -5.17 -4.12 -5.85
C TRP A 113 -5.33 -5.46 -6.58
N PRO A 114 -5.65 -5.49 -7.89
CA PRO A 114 -6.08 -4.33 -8.69
C PRO A 114 -7.37 -3.73 -8.13
N CYS A 115 -7.66 -2.46 -8.44
CA CYS A 115 -8.87 -1.79 -7.98
C CYS A 115 -9.47 -0.87 -9.04
N ARG A 116 -10.73 -0.50 -8.85
CA ARG A 116 -11.32 0.73 -9.37
C ARG A 116 -11.30 1.76 -8.24
N LEU A 117 -10.73 2.92 -8.51
CA LEU A 117 -10.57 4.00 -7.54
C LEU A 117 -11.56 5.12 -7.87
N TRP A 118 -12.20 5.65 -6.83
CA TRP A 118 -13.23 6.65 -6.95
C TRP A 118 -12.95 7.80 -6.00
N ARG A 119 -13.14 9.04 -6.47
CA ARG A 119 -13.33 10.17 -5.57
C ARG A 119 -14.79 10.24 -5.15
N VAL A 120 -15.04 10.47 -3.87
CA VAL A 120 -16.38 10.47 -3.28
C VAL A 120 -16.62 11.71 -2.40
N GLU A 121 -17.89 12.05 -2.18
CA GLU A 121 -18.34 13.11 -1.29
C GLU A 121 -19.64 12.73 -0.58
N ASP A 122 -20.25 13.66 0.15
CA ASP A 122 -21.56 13.48 0.83
C ASP A 122 -21.67 12.19 1.65
N VAL A 123 -20.63 11.91 2.43
CA VAL A 123 -20.55 10.72 3.29
C VAL A 123 -21.51 10.81 4.48
N GLU A 124 -22.23 9.72 4.75
CA GLU A 124 -23.18 9.62 5.86
C GLU A 124 -22.89 8.41 6.77
N GLY A 125 -23.29 8.51 8.04
CA GLY A 125 -23.14 7.40 9.00
C GLY A 125 -21.68 7.04 9.26
N VAL A 126 -20.83 8.04 9.39
CA VAL A 126 -19.38 7.89 9.54
C VAL A 126 -19.02 7.28 10.89
N VAL A 127 -18.22 6.21 10.87
CA VAL A 127 -17.63 5.58 12.06
C VAL A 127 -16.12 5.47 11.86
N ARG A 128 -15.36 6.12 12.74
CA ARG A 128 -13.90 6.00 12.78
C ARG A 128 -13.48 5.08 13.91
N LEU A 129 -12.83 3.96 13.58
CA LEU A 129 -12.39 2.98 14.56
C LEU A 129 -11.28 3.50 15.48
N ARG A 130 -10.37 4.32 14.94
CA ARG A 130 -9.27 4.90 15.69
C ARG A 130 -8.98 6.34 15.23
N PRO A 131 -8.73 7.29 16.14
CA PRO A 131 -8.49 8.69 15.80
C PRO A 131 -7.36 8.89 14.76
N GLU A 132 -6.35 8.05 14.80
CA GLU A 132 -5.17 8.09 13.93
C GLU A 132 -5.38 7.48 12.54
N ASN A 133 -6.45 6.70 12.34
CA ASN A 133 -6.71 6.08 11.04
C ASN A 133 -7.06 7.17 10.04
N ARG A 134 -6.42 7.18 8.87
CA ARG A 134 -6.77 8.05 7.73
C ARG A 134 -7.85 7.42 6.85
N TRP A 135 -8.69 6.60 7.45
CA TRP A 135 -9.82 5.93 6.84
C TRP A 135 -10.92 5.73 7.87
N PHE A 136 -12.15 5.62 7.39
CA PHE A 136 -13.34 5.40 8.20
C PHE A 136 -14.36 4.59 7.42
N ARG A 137 -15.40 4.14 8.11
CA ARG A 137 -16.55 3.48 7.48
C ARG A 137 -17.72 4.44 7.36
N CYS A 138 -18.50 4.32 6.30
CA CYS A 138 -19.72 5.10 6.11
C CYS A 138 -20.88 4.19 5.66
N LYS A 139 -22.11 4.68 5.81
CA LYS A 139 -23.34 4.02 5.36
C LYS A 139 -23.75 4.43 3.95
N ALA A 140 -23.37 5.63 3.52
CA ALA A 140 -23.58 6.09 2.16
C ALA A 140 -22.51 7.11 1.75
N MET A 141 -22.35 7.27 0.44
CA MET A 141 -21.47 8.26 -0.20
C MET A 141 -21.97 8.57 -1.62
N THR A 142 -21.60 9.72 -2.16
CA THR A 142 -21.85 10.10 -3.56
C THR A 142 -20.55 9.99 -4.36
N VAL A 143 -20.58 9.31 -5.50
CA VAL A 143 -19.42 9.16 -6.39
C VAL A 143 -19.25 10.40 -7.24
N VAL A 144 -18.04 10.98 -7.23
CA VAL A 144 -17.74 12.21 -7.96
C VAL A 144 -16.99 11.96 -9.27
N GLU A 145 -16.04 11.03 -9.29
CA GLU A 145 -15.37 10.61 -10.53
C GLU A 145 -14.61 9.30 -10.32
N GLU A 146 -14.33 8.60 -11.42
CA GLU A 146 -13.37 7.49 -11.42
C GLU A 146 -11.97 8.05 -11.62
N LEU A 147 -11.04 7.66 -10.76
CA LEU A 147 -9.63 8.05 -10.83
C LEU A 147 -8.80 6.88 -11.39
N PRO A 148 -7.65 7.16 -12.02
CA PRO A 148 -6.72 6.12 -12.39
C PRO A 148 -6.29 5.29 -11.17
N ALA A 149 -6.44 3.96 -11.26
CA ALA A 149 -6.18 3.05 -10.14
C ALA A 149 -4.77 3.19 -9.58
N TRP A 150 -3.78 3.51 -10.42
CA TRP A 150 -2.38 3.66 -10.01
C TRP A 150 -2.16 4.78 -8.98
N GLN A 151 -3.09 5.71 -8.79
CA GLN A 151 -2.96 6.76 -7.76
C GLN A 151 -2.87 6.20 -6.33
N VAL A 152 -3.36 4.98 -6.07
CA VAL A 152 -3.14 4.30 -4.78
C VAL A 152 -1.67 3.97 -4.50
N LEU A 153 -0.81 4.10 -5.51
CA LEU A 153 0.65 3.90 -5.41
C LEU A 153 1.40 5.23 -5.33
N GLY A 154 0.69 6.36 -5.20
CA GLY A 154 1.25 7.71 -5.11
C GLY A 154 1.22 8.49 -6.42
N ALA A 155 1.84 9.67 -6.41
CA ALA A 155 1.77 10.64 -7.50
C ALA A 155 2.37 10.12 -8.83
N HIS A 156 3.36 9.23 -8.74
CA HIS A 156 3.99 8.57 -9.89
C HIS A 156 3.72 7.07 -9.90
N GLY A 157 2.51 6.69 -9.46
CA GLY A 157 2.11 5.30 -9.32
C GLY A 157 2.08 4.53 -10.65
N ASP A 158 1.86 5.20 -11.77
CA ASP A 158 1.96 4.64 -13.12
C ASP A 158 3.34 4.01 -13.39
N SER A 159 4.41 4.67 -12.93
CA SER A 159 5.77 4.17 -13.03
C SER A 159 5.99 2.92 -12.16
N VAL A 160 5.35 2.87 -10.99
CA VAL A 160 5.34 1.69 -10.12
C VAL A 160 4.61 0.53 -10.78
N VAL A 161 3.44 0.78 -11.40
CA VAL A 161 2.71 -0.22 -12.18
C VAL A 161 3.57 -0.76 -13.32
N SER A 162 4.30 0.10 -14.04
CA SER A 162 5.20 -0.36 -15.11
C SER A 162 6.28 -1.31 -14.58
N VAL A 163 6.89 -1.01 -13.43
CA VAL A 163 7.89 -1.91 -12.81
C VAL A 163 7.24 -3.21 -12.36
N MET A 164 6.05 -3.14 -11.75
CA MET A 164 5.30 -4.32 -11.31
C MET A 164 4.92 -5.25 -12.49
N GLU A 165 4.42 -4.70 -13.59
CA GLU A 165 4.07 -5.46 -14.79
C GLU A 165 5.31 -6.12 -15.43
N GLN A 166 6.45 -5.41 -15.47
CA GLN A 166 7.71 -6.00 -15.91
C GLN A 166 8.18 -7.12 -14.96
N ALA A 167 8.09 -6.90 -13.65
CA ALA A 167 8.49 -7.86 -12.63
C ALA A 167 7.65 -9.14 -12.70
N ARG A 168 6.35 -9.01 -12.97
CA ARG A 168 5.42 -10.14 -13.10
C ARG A 168 5.83 -11.11 -14.20
N TRP A 169 6.54 -10.64 -15.22
CA TRP A 169 6.98 -11.42 -16.38
C TRP A 169 8.49 -11.70 -16.40
N LEU A 170 9.18 -11.55 -15.26
CA LEU A 170 10.60 -11.87 -15.14
C LEU A 170 10.92 -13.30 -15.63
N THR A 171 12.02 -13.41 -16.35
CA THR A 171 12.62 -14.69 -16.78
C THR A 171 13.92 -14.97 -16.03
N ALA A 172 14.34 -16.24 -15.98
CA ALA A 172 15.62 -16.63 -15.37
C ALA A 172 16.84 -15.91 -16.02
N GLU A 173 16.79 -15.67 -17.34
CA GLU A 173 17.84 -14.92 -18.05
C GLU A 173 17.90 -13.46 -17.60
N GLN A 174 16.74 -12.78 -17.49
CA GLN A 174 16.68 -11.41 -16.98
C GLN A 174 17.14 -11.31 -15.52
N VAL A 175 16.76 -12.28 -14.69
CA VAL A 175 17.23 -12.38 -13.30
C VAL A 175 18.76 -12.52 -13.25
N HIS A 176 19.34 -13.38 -14.10
CA HIS A 176 20.78 -13.52 -14.21
C HIS A 176 21.46 -12.19 -14.60
N HIS A 177 20.92 -11.47 -15.59
CA HIS A 177 21.42 -10.15 -15.98
C HIS A 177 21.33 -9.11 -14.86
N LEU A 178 20.20 -9.05 -14.15
CA LEU A 178 20.02 -8.15 -13.01
C LEU A 178 21.03 -8.45 -11.89
N ALA A 179 21.30 -9.73 -11.62
CA ALA A 179 22.24 -10.17 -10.60
C ALA A 179 23.71 -9.88 -10.97
N ALA A 180 24.04 -9.84 -12.27
CA ALA A 180 25.39 -9.55 -12.76
C ALA A 180 25.77 -8.05 -12.67
N ILE A 181 24.80 -7.15 -12.57
CA ILE A 181 25.06 -5.69 -12.48
C ILE A 181 25.38 -5.31 -11.03
N ASP A 182 26.42 -4.49 -10.83
CA ASP A 182 26.79 -3.94 -9.52
C ASP A 182 25.60 -3.24 -8.83
N HIS A 183 25.41 -3.52 -7.54
CA HIS A 183 24.28 -3.09 -6.71
C HIS A 183 24.71 -2.32 -5.44
N GLY A 184 26.01 -2.05 -5.26
CA GLY A 184 26.51 -1.43 -4.03
C GLY A 184 26.06 0.01 -3.82
N GLY A 185 25.79 0.76 -4.89
CA GLY A 185 25.22 2.12 -4.82
C GLY A 185 23.72 2.12 -4.52
N GLU A 186 22.97 1.25 -5.20
CA GLU A 186 21.51 1.12 -5.09
C GLU A 186 21.06 0.82 -3.65
N ARG A 187 21.67 -0.19 -3.00
CA ARG A 187 21.29 -0.59 -1.64
C ARG A 187 21.44 0.54 -0.63
N ARG A 188 22.56 1.27 -0.70
CA ARG A 188 22.84 2.41 0.18
C ARG A 188 21.86 3.55 -0.03
N LEU A 189 21.46 3.82 -1.28
CA LEU A 189 20.48 4.85 -1.59
C LEU A 189 19.08 4.47 -1.12
N TYR A 190 18.68 3.20 -1.28
CA TYR A 190 17.39 2.71 -0.80
C TYR A 190 17.25 2.95 0.72
N GLU A 191 18.24 2.53 1.52
CA GLU A 191 18.26 2.75 2.97
C GLU A 191 18.25 4.25 3.33
N ALA A 192 19.09 5.06 2.64
CA ALA A 192 19.17 6.50 2.90
C ALA A 192 17.87 7.24 2.57
N VAL A 193 17.15 6.83 1.53
CA VAL A 193 15.85 7.40 1.15
C VAL A 193 14.77 7.01 2.13
N TRP A 194 14.76 5.75 2.58
CA TRP A 194 13.81 5.33 3.61
C TRP A 194 13.97 6.15 4.90
N ASN A 195 15.22 6.38 5.33
CA ASN A 195 15.50 7.22 6.48
C ASN A 195 15.06 8.69 6.28
N ARG A 196 15.25 9.24 5.07
CA ARG A 196 14.75 10.59 4.72
C ARG A 196 13.23 10.67 4.81
N TRP A 197 12.52 9.68 4.28
CA TRP A 197 11.06 9.60 4.34
C TRP A 197 10.54 9.55 5.78
N LEU A 198 11.13 8.70 6.62
CA LEU A 198 10.76 8.62 8.03
C LEU A 198 11.08 9.93 8.79
N ALA A 199 12.19 10.60 8.46
CA ALA A 199 12.60 11.84 9.12
C ALA A 199 11.63 13.01 8.86
N VAL A 200 10.90 13.00 7.74
CA VAL A 200 9.86 14.01 7.43
C VAL A 200 8.47 13.60 7.94
N GLY A 201 8.38 12.56 8.77
CA GLY A 201 7.12 12.08 9.35
C GLY A 201 6.33 11.18 8.40
N GLY A 202 6.98 10.61 7.38
CA GLY A 202 6.36 9.64 6.50
C GLY A 202 5.83 8.41 7.24
N SER A 203 4.56 8.10 7.07
CA SER A 203 3.94 6.86 7.53
C SER A 203 3.78 5.90 6.36
N GLY A 204 4.15 4.62 6.55
CA GLY A 204 4.09 3.61 5.50
C GLY A 204 5.15 3.80 4.40
N SER A 205 4.94 3.17 3.25
CA SER A 205 5.85 3.28 2.10
C SER A 205 5.54 4.55 1.28
N PRO A 206 6.57 5.26 0.75
CA PRO A 206 6.38 6.45 -0.09
C PRO A 206 5.48 6.22 -1.31
N VAL A 207 5.48 5.00 -1.83
CA VAL A 207 4.71 4.56 -3.00
C VAL A 207 3.49 3.72 -2.61
N GLY A 208 2.88 4.01 -1.46
CA GLY A 208 1.76 3.23 -0.92
C GLY A 208 2.15 1.76 -0.78
N ARG A 209 1.32 0.84 -1.26
CA ARG A 209 1.64 -0.60 -1.29
C ARG A 209 2.51 -1.05 -2.47
N GLY A 210 3.02 -0.11 -3.27
CA GLY A 210 3.78 -0.40 -4.49
C GLY A 210 4.92 -1.39 -4.31
N LEU A 211 5.73 -1.24 -3.25
CA LEU A 211 6.85 -2.15 -2.98
C LEU A 211 6.39 -3.58 -2.66
N SER A 212 5.31 -3.73 -1.90
CA SER A 212 4.73 -5.03 -1.61
C SER A 212 4.20 -5.70 -2.88
N LEU A 213 3.51 -4.95 -3.74
CA LEU A 213 2.97 -5.46 -5.01
C LEU A 213 4.09 -5.87 -5.97
N VAL A 214 5.17 -5.08 -6.05
CA VAL A 214 6.35 -5.42 -6.84
C VAL A 214 7.00 -6.70 -6.32
N ASN A 215 7.17 -6.86 -5.01
CA ASN A 215 7.70 -8.11 -4.44
C ASN A 215 6.80 -9.31 -4.76
N SER A 216 5.47 -9.17 -4.61
CA SER A 216 4.53 -10.24 -4.97
C SER A 216 4.60 -10.61 -6.46
N ALA A 217 4.81 -9.63 -7.35
CA ALA A 217 4.98 -9.89 -8.78
C ALA A 217 6.27 -10.67 -9.07
N VAL A 218 7.36 -10.39 -8.36
CA VAL A 218 8.61 -11.16 -8.45
C VAL A 218 8.41 -12.58 -7.93
N ASP A 219 7.73 -12.75 -6.80
CA ASP A 219 7.42 -14.07 -6.25
C ASP A 219 6.55 -14.89 -7.20
N GLU A 220 5.54 -14.30 -7.83
CA GLU A 220 4.72 -14.94 -8.86
C GLU A 220 5.59 -15.40 -10.04
N ALA A 221 6.48 -14.55 -10.54
CA ALA A 221 7.39 -14.90 -11.62
C ALA A 221 8.38 -16.02 -11.24
N ALA A 222 8.89 -16.01 -10.00
CA ALA A 222 9.74 -17.07 -9.47
C ALA A 222 8.98 -18.40 -9.41
N ARG A 223 7.76 -18.42 -8.86
CA ARG A 223 6.92 -19.64 -8.79
C ARG A 223 6.57 -20.21 -10.15
N ARG A 224 6.31 -19.34 -11.15
CA ARG A 224 6.09 -19.79 -12.53
C ARG A 224 7.34 -20.43 -13.14
N THR A 225 8.53 -20.04 -12.67
CA THR A 225 9.80 -20.57 -13.15
C THR A 225 10.12 -21.90 -12.47
N ASP A 226 10.15 -21.91 -11.13
CA ASP A 226 10.42 -23.10 -10.33
C ASP A 226 9.99 -22.87 -8.87
N CYS A 227 9.14 -23.76 -8.34
CA CYS A 227 8.75 -23.73 -6.92
C CYS A 227 9.93 -24.01 -5.98
N GLY A 228 10.99 -24.66 -6.45
CA GLY A 228 12.20 -24.94 -5.67
C GLY A 228 13.05 -23.71 -5.32
N LEU A 229 12.69 -22.52 -5.82
CA LEU A 229 13.34 -21.26 -5.48
C LEU A 229 12.93 -20.70 -4.10
N PHE A 230 11.92 -21.31 -3.47
CA PHE A 230 11.40 -20.93 -2.16
C PHE A 230 11.89 -21.88 -1.08
N ALA A 231 12.07 -21.36 0.13
CA ALA A 231 12.37 -22.15 1.33
C ALA A 231 11.37 -21.80 2.44
N TRP A 232 11.23 -22.73 3.38
CA TRP A 232 10.44 -22.53 4.58
C TRP A 232 11.32 -22.01 5.72
N ASP A 233 10.94 -20.91 6.34
CA ASP A 233 11.52 -20.47 7.60
C ASP A 233 10.69 -21.05 8.75
N GLU A 234 11.29 -21.98 9.51
CA GLU A 234 10.63 -22.59 10.67
C GLU A 234 10.42 -21.59 11.82
N ALA A 235 11.26 -20.58 11.96
CA ALA A 235 11.18 -19.64 13.08
C ALA A 235 10.00 -18.67 12.91
N ASP A 236 9.80 -18.21 11.69
CA ASP A 236 8.74 -17.25 11.36
C ASP A 236 7.49 -17.94 10.78
N GLU A 237 7.53 -19.27 10.57
CA GLU A 237 6.47 -20.07 9.95
C GLU A 237 6.00 -19.50 8.60
N VAL A 238 6.95 -18.99 7.80
CA VAL A 238 6.69 -18.38 6.51
C VAL A 238 7.57 -18.97 5.43
N GLU A 239 6.99 -19.13 4.24
CA GLU A 239 7.76 -19.41 3.04
C GLU A 239 8.38 -18.10 2.51
N PHE A 240 9.63 -18.14 2.08
CA PHE A 240 10.33 -17.00 1.51
C PHE A 240 11.13 -17.39 0.26
N LEU A 241 11.32 -16.43 -0.63
CA LEU A 241 12.14 -16.57 -1.83
C LEU A 241 13.62 -16.72 -1.43
N ALA A 242 14.18 -17.91 -1.58
CA ALA A 242 15.52 -18.26 -1.08
C ALA A 242 16.63 -18.12 -2.13
N ASP A 243 16.30 -18.18 -3.42
CA ASP A 243 17.29 -18.04 -4.49
C ASP A 243 17.93 -16.62 -4.49
N PRO A 244 19.26 -16.51 -4.38
CA PRO A 244 19.95 -15.22 -4.32
C PRO A 244 19.76 -14.37 -5.58
N GLY A 245 19.67 -14.98 -6.77
CA GLY A 245 19.44 -14.25 -8.01
C GLY A 245 18.08 -13.57 -8.02
N TRP A 246 17.03 -14.33 -7.67
CA TRP A 246 15.67 -13.81 -7.58
C TRP A 246 15.50 -12.79 -6.45
N GLN A 247 16.13 -12.97 -5.28
CA GLN A 247 16.18 -11.94 -4.24
C GLN A 247 16.82 -10.64 -4.75
N GLN A 248 17.91 -10.74 -5.52
CA GLN A 248 18.59 -9.57 -6.07
C GLN A 248 17.78 -8.89 -7.18
N ALA A 249 16.97 -9.65 -7.93
CA ALA A 249 16.00 -9.09 -8.86
C ALA A 249 14.87 -8.35 -8.13
N GLY A 250 14.33 -8.92 -7.05
CA GLY A 250 13.33 -8.27 -6.20
C GLY A 250 13.81 -6.94 -5.61
N ARG A 251 15.05 -6.91 -5.12
CA ARG A 251 15.67 -5.66 -4.64
C ARG A 251 15.84 -4.62 -5.73
N ALA A 252 16.25 -5.03 -6.94
CA ALA A 252 16.38 -4.12 -8.09
C ALA A 252 15.02 -3.53 -8.48
N ALA A 253 13.97 -4.37 -8.50
CA ALA A 253 12.60 -3.95 -8.81
C ALA A 253 12.09 -2.96 -7.75
N ALA A 254 12.28 -3.27 -6.46
CA ALA A 254 11.86 -2.40 -5.36
C ALA A 254 12.60 -1.05 -5.37
N ALA A 255 13.91 -1.05 -5.65
CA ALA A 255 14.69 0.18 -5.77
C ALA A 255 14.24 1.04 -6.96
N ALA A 256 13.97 0.42 -8.11
CA ALA A 256 13.44 1.11 -9.27
C ALA A 256 12.02 1.66 -9.04
N ALA A 257 11.13 0.87 -8.43
CA ALA A 257 9.78 1.30 -8.07
C ALA A 257 9.80 2.50 -7.11
N LEU A 258 10.68 2.50 -6.11
CA LEU A 258 10.85 3.63 -5.21
C LEU A 258 11.42 4.87 -5.93
N ALA A 259 12.47 4.69 -6.73
CA ALA A 259 13.13 5.79 -7.43
C ALA A 259 12.25 6.47 -8.48
N LEU A 260 11.39 5.69 -9.15
CA LEU A 260 10.51 6.18 -10.21
C LEU A 260 9.13 6.60 -9.66
N GLY A 261 8.66 5.96 -8.58
CA GLY A 261 7.37 6.23 -7.94
C GLY A 261 7.38 7.35 -6.91
N ALA A 262 8.54 7.66 -6.34
CA ALA A 262 8.75 8.78 -5.41
C ALA A 262 10.03 9.58 -5.77
N PRO A 263 10.12 10.11 -7.01
CA PRO A 263 11.31 10.78 -7.52
C PRO A 263 11.73 12.02 -6.71
N GLU A 264 10.79 12.64 -6.00
CA GLU A 264 11.01 13.80 -5.11
C GLU A 264 11.91 13.47 -3.91
N LEU A 265 12.05 12.19 -3.55
CA LEU A 265 12.93 11.76 -2.47
C LEU A 265 14.40 11.65 -2.92
N PHE A 266 14.67 11.79 -4.22
CA PHE A 266 15.97 11.60 -4.83
C PHE A 266 16.41 12.87 -5.56
N SER A 267 17.71 13.15 -5.55
CA SER A 267 18.30 13.95 -6.62
C SER A 267 18.24 13.18 -7.95
N SER A 268 18.34 13.89 -9.08
CA SER A 268 18.34 13.22 -10.40
C SER A 268 19.42 12.14 -10.53
N PHE A 269 20.61 12.39 -9.97
CA PHE A 269 21.70 11.41 -9.99
C PHE A 269 21.40 10.19 -9.11
N GLU A 270 20.91 10.40 -7.88
CA GLU A 270 20.55 9.28 -7.00
C GLU A 270 19.44 8.42 -7.60
N ARG A 271 18.45 9.04 -8.24
CA ARG A 271 17.37 8.34 -8.94
C ARG A 271 17.92 7.45 -10.05
N ASP A 272 18.83 7.97 -10.87
CA ASP A 272 19.46 7.21 -11.96
C ASP A 272 20.28 6.03 -11.43
N VAL A 273 21.00 6.22 -10.31
CA VAL A 273 21.74 5.13 -9.66
C VAL A 273 20.81 4.07 -9.08
N ALA A 274 19.73 4.48 -8.40
CA ALA A 274 18.78 3.58 -7.75
C ALA A 274 17.94 2.77 -8.76
N ALA A 275 17.59 3.35 -9.91
CA ALA A 275 16.84 2.65 -10.95
C ALA A 275 17.73 1.92 -11.98
N ARG A 276 19.06 2.06 -11.89
CA ARG A 276 20.00 1.65 -12.96
C ARG A 276 19.86 0.18 -13.34
N ARG A 277 19.87 -0.72 -12.36
CA ARG A 277 19.87 -2.18 -12.61
C ARG A 277 18.65 -2.59 -13.42
N TRP A 278 17.49 -2.13 -12.95
CA TRP A 278 16.22 -2.38 -13.61
C TRP A 278 16.17 -1.78 -15.02
N THR A 279 16.48 -0.49 -15.14
CA THR A 279 16.37 0.24 -16.41
C THR A 279 17.42 -0.16 -17.44
N THR A 280 18.52 -0.80 -17.03
CA THR A 280 19.50 -1.39 -17.96
C THR A 280 18.92 -2.63 -18.67
N VAL A 281 18.10 -3.42 -17.97
CA VAL A 281 17.52 -4.66 -18.50
C VAL A 281 16.21 -4.39 -19.26
N PHE A 282 15.38 -3.49 -18.74
CA PHE A 282 14.03 -3.24 -19.27
C PHE A 282 13.85 -1.91 -20.00
N GLY A 283 14.87 -1.04 -19.99
CA GLY A 283 14.72 0.36 -20.38
C GLY A 283 14.02 1.19 -19.30
N ARG A 284 13.92 2.51 -19.52
CA ARG A 284 13.08 3.37 -18.67
C ARG A 284 11.61 3.19 -19.03
N PRO A 285 10.69 3.13 -18.05
CA PRO A 285 9.27 3.21 -18.33
C PRO A 285 8.96 4.44 -19.18
N GLN A 286 8.12 4.28 -20.20
CA GLN A 286 7.56 5.43 -20.89
C GLN A 286 6.56 6.07 -19.92
N GLN A 287 6.79 7.32 -19.53
CA GLN A 287 5.76 8.09 -18.83
C GLN A 287 4.60 8.28 -19.79
N GLY A 288 3.40 7.87 -19.38
CA GLY A 288 2.20 8.15 -20.15
C GLY A 288 1.96 9.66 -20.17
N ASP A 289 1.82 10.25 -21.36
CA ASP A 289 1.41 11.64 -21.56
C ASP A 289 -0.02 11.90 -21.02
#